data_AF-A0A7C4U1M1-F1
#
_entry.id   AF-A0A7C4U1M1-F1
#
_cell.length_a   1.000
_cell.length_b   1.000
_cell.length_c   1.000
_cell.angle_alpha   90.00
_cell.angle_beta   90.00
_cell.angle_gamma   90.00
#
_symmetry.space_group_name_H-M   'P 1'
#
loop_
_entity.id
_entity.type
_entity.pdbx_description
1 polymer ?
#
loop_
_entity_poly.entity_id
_entity_poly.type
_entity_poly.pdbx_seq_one_letter_code
_entity_poly.pdbx_strand_id
1 'polypeptide(L)'
;MFALQTIIIVIFVSGFIAFVGDRVGHFIGKKRLTIFNLRPRTTGVIITIITGITIAVFTGLVLSILSADVRTAIFGLNKLKQSIETSNKELKQLKTDKTSLIREISELKNMLEKYKKEINVLQETKQKLSKEVATTRKGQLLYNVGDVIITTVIDLGNKEDIKAKLSYILLNTDAIIKESIGGKRDHYITMPENELEEAVNFLSDKKGSAVVRLISASNVVFGEEIPVHFEIFENRLVFKKGEIIAFEEITPSNNSAEIE
;
A
#
# COMPACT_ATOMS: atom_id res chain seq x y z
N MET A 1 -24.32 -32.90 57.63
CA MET A 1 -24.79 -32.38 58.95
C MET A 1 -25.68 -31.15 58.83
N PHE A 2 -25.37 -30.15 57.98
CA PHE A 2 -26.18 -28.93 57.83
C PHE A 2 -27.67 -29.16 57.54
N ALA A 3 -28.03 -30.07 56.63
CA ALA A 3 -29.44 -30.33 56.28
C ALA A 3 -30.28 -30.92 57.43
N LEU A 4 -29.70 -31.77 58.28
CA LEU A 4 -30.43 -32.34 59.42
C LEU A 4 -30.64 -31.30 60.52
N GLN A 5 -29.64 -30.44 60.74
CA GLN A 5 -29.70 -29.34 61.71
C GLN A 5 -30.75 -28.29 61.31
N THR A 6 -30.85 -27.93 60.02
CA THR A 6 -31.87 -26.98 59.54
C THR A 6 -33.28 -27.55 59.66
N ILE A 7 -33.49 -28.83 59.36
CA ILE A 7 -34.79 -29.49 59.53
C ILE A 7 -35.22 -29.46 61.01
N ILE A 8 -34.32 -29.78 61.93
CA ILE A 8 -34.61 -29.75 63.37
C ILE A 8 -34.98 -28.33 63.81
N ILE A 9 -34.22 -27.31 63.41
CA ILE A 9 -34.51 -25.90 63.74
C ILE A 9 -35.88 -25.50 63.19
N VAL A 10 -36.24 -25.87 61.95
CA VAL A 10 -37.53 -25.54 61.34
C VAL A 10 -38.69 -26.21 62.10
N ILE A 11 -38.54 -27.45 62.52
CA ILE A 11 -39.55 -28.16 63.32
C ILE A 11 -39.75 -27.47 64.67
N PHE A 12 -38.67 -27.08 65.36
CA PHE A 12 -38.76 -26.37 66.64
C PHE A 12 -39.39 -24.98 66.49
N VAL A 13 -38.99 -24.23 65.46
CA VAL A 13 -39.53 -22.89 65.18
C VAL A 13 -41.01 -22.97 64.81
N SER A 14 -41.42 -23.91 63.97
CA SER A 14 -42.83 -24.10 63.62
C SER A 14 -43.70 -24.53 64.82
N GLY A 15 -43.18 -25.41 65.69
CA GLY A 15 -43.85 -25.78 66.94
C GLY A 15 -43.98 -24.60 67.92
N PHE A 16 -42.93 -23.79 68.05
CA PHE A 16 -42.94 -22.59 68.89
C PHE A 16 -43.95 -21.55 68.38
N ILE A 17 -44.01 -21.33 67.07
CA ILE A 17 -44.96 -20.43 66.41
C ILE A 17 -46.40 -20.89 66.63
N ALA A 18 -46.68 -22.18 66.49
CA ALA A 18 -48.01 -22.74 66.73
C ALA A 18 -48.45 -22.53 68.20
N PHE A 19 -47.54 -22.74 69.15
CA PHE A 19 -47.80 -22.52 70.57
C PHE A 19 -48.08 -21.05 70.91
N VAL A 20 -47.28 -20.12 70.38
CA VAL A 20 -47.49 -18.68 70.60
C VAL A 20 -48.79 -18.22 69.95
N GLY A 21 -49.10 -18.67 68.73
CA GLY A 21 -50.33 -18.34 68.01
C GLY A 21 -51.59 -18.77 68.78
N ASP A 22 -51.62 -20.01 69.27
CA ASP A 22 -52.75 -20.53 70.04
C ASP A 22 -52.92 -19.80 71.39
N ARG A 23 -51.79 -19.49 72.05
CA ARG A 23 -51.81 -18.80 73.34
C ARG A 23 -52.28 -17.34 73.23
N VAL A 24 -51.87 -16.64 72.18
CA VAL A 24 -52.34 -15.27 71.91
C VAL A 24 -53.83 -15.29 71.56
N GLY A 25 -54.28 -16.22 70.71
CA GLY A 25 -55.69 -16.41 70.37
C GLY A 25 -56.57 -16.67 71.60
N HIS A 26 -56.13 -17.56 72.50
CA HIS A 26 -56.83 -17.87 73.75
C HIS A 26 -56.91 -16.66 74.69
N PHE A 27 -55.82 -15.90 74.83
CA PHE A 27 -55.76 -14.75 75.73
C PHE A 27 -56.70 -13.61 75.28
N ILE A 28 -56.79 -13.38 73.98
CA ILE A 28 -57.66 -12.37 73.37
C ILE A 28 -59.13 -12.80 73.48
N GLY A 29 -59.42 -14.10 73.29
CA GLY A 29 -60.76 -14.66 73.44
C GLY A 29 -61.36 -14.45 74.84
N LYS A 30 -60.54 -14.52 75.90
CA LYS A 30 -60.99 -14.32 77.28
C LYS A 30 -61.20 -12.85 77.66
N LYS A 31 -60.46 -11.93 77.04
CA LYS A 31 -60.43 -10.50 77.42
C LYS A 31 -61.51 -9.64 76.72
N ARG A 32 -62.35 -10.25 75.86
CA ARG A 32 -63.45 -9.61 75.09
C ARG A 32 -63.05 -8.26 74.47
N LEU A 33 -61.85 -8.21 73.90
CA LEU A 33 -61.33 -6.99 73.29
C LEU A 33 -62.20 -6.60 72.09
N THR A 34 -62.53 -5.31 72.02
CA THR A 34 -63.22 -4.69 70.90
C THR A 34 -62.23 -3.76 70.22
N ILE A 35 -61.91 -4.06 68.97
CA ILE A 35 -61.12 -3.19 68.09
C ILE A 35 -62.10 -2.59 67.10
N PHE A 36 -62.05 -1.27 66.88
CA PHE A 36 -62.90 -0.56 65.91
C PHE A 36 -64.39 -0.92 65.99
N ASN A 37 -64.95 -0.96 67.20
CA ASN A 37 -66.39 -1.21 67.45
C ASN A 37 -66.94 -2.58 66.98
N LEU A 38 -66.09 -3.56 66.67
CA LEU A 38 -66.47 -4.90 66.22
C LEU A 38 -66.88 -5.82 67.39
N ARG A 39 -67.77 -6.79 67.13
CA ARG A 39 -68.25 -7.76 68.12
C ARG A 39 -67.07 -8.63 68.62
N PRO A 40 -66.93 -8.91 69.93
CA PRO A 40 -65.74 -9.56 70.50
C PRO A 40 -65.31 -10.89 69.85
N ARG A 41 -66.25 -11.64 69.24
CA ARG A 41 -65.96 -12.91 68.55
C ARG A 41 -65.20 -12.72 67.24
N THR A 42 -65.51 -11.69 66.45
CA THR A 42 -64.82 -11.43 65.18
C THR A 42 -63.49 -10.72 65.40
N THR A 43 -63.40 -9.85 66.41
CA THR A 43 -62.14 -9.22 66.82
C THR A 43 -61.07 -10.24 67.20
N GLY A 44 -61.43 -11.29 67.94
CA GLY A 44 -60.49 -12.36 68.28
C GLY A 44 -59.91 -13.06 67.04
N VAL A 45 -60.76 -13.41 66.07
CA VAL A 45 -60.32 -14.08 64.82
C VAL A 45 -59.41 -13.18 63.98
N ILE A 46 -59.74 -11.89 63.84
CA ILE A 46 -58.93 -10.93 63.09
C ILE A 46 -57.55 -10.79 63.72
N ILE A 47 -57.48 -10.65 65.04
CA ILE A 47 -56.19 -10.52 65.72
C ILE A 47 -55.36 -11.79 65.54
N THR A 48 -55.94 -12.98 65.66
CA THR A 48 -55.22 -14.24 65.44
C THR A 48 -54.63 -14.33 64.02
N ILE A 49 -55.40 -13.95 62.98
CA ILE A 49 -54.91 -13.89 61.59
C ILE A 49 -53.77 -12.88 61.44
N ILE A 50 -53.92 -11.68 62.01
CA ILE A 50 -52.87 -10.64 61.97
C ILE A 50 -51.60 -11.10 62.70
N THR A 51 -51.71 -11.74 63.86
CA THR A 51 -50.55 -12.32 64.54
C THR A 51 -49.92 -13.45 63.74
N GLY A 52 -50.70 -14.30 63.08
CA GLY A 52 -50.17 -15.34 62.18
C GLY A 52 -49.36 -14.75 61.02
N ILE A 53 -49.91 -13.71 60.36
CA ILE A 53 -49.19 -12.98 59.29
C ILE A 53 -47.93 -12.31 59.84
N THR A 54 -48.01 -11.66 61.01
CA THR A 54 -46.88 -10.99 61.64
C THR A 54 -45.76 -11.98 61.97
N ILE A 55 -46.10 -13.15 62.50
CA ILE A 55 -45.13 -14.21 62.81
C ILE A 55 -44.50 -14.76 61.51
N ALA A 56 -45.28 -14.98 60.46
CA ALA A 56 -44.76 -15.46 59.17
C ALA A 56 -43.79 -14.45 58.53
N VAL A 57 -44.13 -13.16 58.54
CA VAL A 57 -43.25 -12.08 58.06
C VAL A 57 -41.97 -12.01 58.90
N PHE A 58 -42.08 -12.08 60.23
CA PHE A 58 -40.93 -12.06 61.13
C PHE A 58 -40.01 -13.26 60.89
N THR A 59 -40.58 -14.45 60.70
CA THR A 59 -39.81 -15.67 60.39
C THR A 59 -39.08 -15.54 59.05
N GLY A 60 -39.74 -15.02 58.01
CA GLY A 60 -39.13 -14.75 56.72
C GLY A 60 -37.99 -13.73 56.80
N LEU A 61 -38.15 -12.66 57.60
CA LEU A 61 -37.11 -11.65 57.84
C LEU A 61 -35.89 -12.25 58.54
N VAL A 62 -36.10 -13.02 59.61
CA VAL A 62 -35.02 -13.70 60.33
C VAL A 62 -34.26 -14.64 59.40
N LEU A 63 -34.96 -15.44 58.59
CA LEU A 63 -34.34 -16.33 57.61
C LEU A 63 -33.56 -15.56 56.53
N SER A 64 -34.06 -14.43 56.05
CA SER A 64 -33.39 -13.58 55.05
C SER A 64 -32.09 -12.92 55.57
N ILE A 65 -32.03 -12.64 56.88
CA ILE A 65 -30.82 -12.13 57.53
C ILE A 65 -29.81 -13.27 57.75
N LEU A 66 -30.28 -14.41 58.26
CA LEU A 66 -29.41 -15.53 58.65
C LEU A 66 -28.92 -16.38 57.47
N SER A 67 -29.64 -16.39 56.34
CA SER A 67 -29.29 -17.22 55.18
C SER A 67 -29.07 -16.38 53.92
N ALA A 68 -27.83 -16.40 53.42
CA ALA A 68 -27.47 -15.86 52.11
C ALA A 68 -28.18 -16.61 50.96
N ASP A 69 -28.49 -17.90 51.15
CA ASP A 69 -29.15 -18.73 50.15
C ASP A 69 -30.61 -18.31 49.93
N VAL A 70 -31.34 -17.99 51.02
CA VAL A 70 -32.73 -17.50 50.93
C VAL A 70 -32.78 -16.15 50.20
N ARG A 71 -31.84 -15.25 50.51
CA ARG A 71 -31.70 -13.95 49.83
C ARG A 71 -31.39 -14.14 48.34
N THR A 72 -30.53 -15.09 48.02
CA THR A 72 -30.15 -15.43 46.65
C THR A 72 -31.27 -16.12 45.89
N ALA A 73 -32.10 -16.95 46.52
CA ALA A 73 -33.24 -17.59 45.88
C ALA A 73 -34.35 -16.57 45.53
N ILE A 74 -34.66 -15.64 46.46
CA ILE A 74 -35.70 -14.62 46.26
C ILE A 74 -35.29 -13.58 45.20
N PHE A 75 -34.01 -13.19 45.14
CA PHE A 75 -33.53 -12.12 44.24
C PHE A 75 -32.65 -12.58 43.07
N GLY A 76 -32.15 -13.81 43.07
CA GLY A 76 -31.18 -14.33 42.10
C GLY A 76 -31.80 -14.88 40.83
N LEU A 77 -33.05 -15.35 40.86
CA LEU A 77 -33.75 -15.82 39.65
C LEU A 77 -33.91 -14.70 38.61
N ASN A 78 -34.20 -13.48 39.05
CA ASN A 78 -34.30 -12.32 38.16
C ASN A 78 -32.95 -11.99 37.53
N LYS A 79 -31.86 -12.03 38.31
CA LYS A 79 -30.49 -11.81 37.80
C LYS A 79 -30.09 -12.90 36.82
N LEU A 80 -30.38 -14.17 37.13
CA LEU A 80 -30.08 -15.30 36.25
C LEU A 80 -30.86 -15.21 34.94
N LYS A 81 -32.17 -14.92 35.00
CA LYS A 81 -33.00 -14.71 33.80
C LYS A 81 -32.45 -13.55 32.97
N GLN A 82 -32.09 -12.44 33.60
CA GLN A 82 -31.47 -11.29 32.91
C GLN A 82 -30.14 -11.67 32.26
N SER A 83 -29.26 -12.41 32.95
CA SER A 83 -27.99 -12.90 32.39
C SER A 83 -28.20 -13.85 31.21
N ILE A 84 -29.22 -14.70 31.23
CA ILE A 84 -29.58 -15.57 30.11
C ILE A 84 -30.08 -14.74 28.93
N GLU A 85 -30.93 -13.75 29.18
CA GLU A 85 -31.44 -12.85 28.14
C GLU A 85 -30.30 -12.02 27.51
N THR A 86 -29.40 -11.46 28.31
CA THR A 86 -28.23 -10.71 27.79
C THR A 86 -27.30 -11.63 27.01
N SER A 87 -26.96 -12.81 27.54
CA SER A 87 -26.08 -13.77 26.85
C SER A 87 -26.70 -14.25 25.53
N ASN A 88 -28.01 -14.49 25.49
CA ASN A 88 -28.70 -14.86 24.25
C ASN A 88 -28.72 -13.71 23.24
N LYS A 89 -28.86 -12.46 23.70
CA LYS A 89 -28.79 -11.27 22.84
C LYS A 89 -27.38 -11.10 22.26
N GLU A 90 -26.36 -11.24 23.08
CA GLU A 90 -24.95 -11.20 22.67
C GLU A 90 -24.64 -12.32 21.67
N LEU A 91 -25.06 -13.56 21.94
CA LEU A 91 -24.90 -14.68 21.01
C LEU A 91 -25.59 -14.42 19.67
N LYS A 92 -26.79 -13.83 19.68
CA LYS A 92 -27.51 -13.49 18.45
C LYS A 92 -26.80 -12.39 17.67
N GLN A 93 -26.26 -11.39 18.37
CA GLN A 93 -25.48 -10.31 17.76
C GLN A 93 -24.18 -10.87 17.15
N LEU A 94 -23.42 -11.65 17.91
CA LEU A 94 -22.18 -12.25 17.46
C LEU A 94 -22.38 -13.20 16.26
N LYS A 95 -23.51 -13.93 16.21
CA LYS A 95 -23.89 -14.72 15.02
C LYS A 95 -24.20 -13.85 13.81
N THR A 96 -24.88 -12.73 14.01
CA THR A 96 -25.15 -11.75 12.94
C THR A 96 -23.85 -11.17 12.41
N ASP A 97 -22.96 -10.72 13.30
CA ASP A 97 -21.67 -10.13 12.97
C ASP A 97 -20.74 -11.14 12.26
N LYS A 98 -20.72 -12.39 12.74
CA LYS A 98 -20.01 -13.48 12.05
C LYS A 98 -20.54 -13.68 10.63
N THR A 99 -21.86 -13.59 10.44
CA THR A 99 -22.48 -13.77 9.11
C THR A 99 -22.15 -12.60 8.19
N SER A 100 -22.11 -11.36 8.68
CA SER A 100 -21.70 -10.19 7.88
C SER A 100 -20.22 -10.26 7.53
N LEU A 101 -19.34 -10.60 8.47
CA LEU A 101 -17.91 -10.79 8.23
C LEU A 101 -17.63 -11.88 7.19
N ILE A 102 -18.37 -12.99 7.22
CA ILE A 102 -18.25 -14.05 6.21
C ILE A 102 -18.63 -13.53 4.82
N ARG A 103 -19.67 -12.69 4.72
CA ARG A 103 -20.07 -12.06 3.44
C ARG A 103 -18.98 -11.11 2.95
N GLU A 104 -18.46 -10.26 3.82
CA GLU A 104 -17.39 -9.31 3.48
C GLU A 104 -16.11 -10.02 3.02
N ILE A 105 -15.71 -11.10 3.70
CA ILE A 105 -14.58 -11.94 3.27
C ILE A 105 -14.83 -12.55 1.88
N SER A 106 -16.06 -12.98 1.60
CA SER A 106 -16.43 -13.52 0.28
C SER A 106 -16.33 -12.47 -0.82
N GLU A 107 -16.84 -11.26 -0.55
CA GLU A 107 -16.77 -10.12 -1.48
C GLU A 107 -15.32 -9.68 -1.73
N LEU A 108 -14.52 -9.54 -0.66
CA LEU A 108 -13.10 -9.23 -0.76
C LEU A 108 -12.33 -10.27 -1.58
N LYS A 109 -12.62 -11.57 -1.39
CA LYS A 109 -12.02 -12.64 -2.21
C LYS A 109 -12.39 -12.52 -3.69
N ASN A 110 -13.65 -12.23 -3.99
CA ASN A 110 -14.09 -12.03 -5.38
C ASN A 110 -13.42 -10.82 -6.03
N MET A 111 -13.28 -9.71 -5.29
CA MET A 111 -12.54 -8.53 -5.76
C MET A 111 -11.06 -8.84 -5.99
N LEU A 112 -10.42 -9.57 -5.07
CA LEU A 112 -9.03 -9.98 -5.21
C LEU A 112 -8.82 -10.82 -6.47
N GLU A 113 -9.69 -11.82 -6.72
CA GLU A 113 -9.63 -12.62 -7.94
C GLU A 113 -9.86 -11.80 -9.21
N LYS A 114 -10.76 -10.81 -9.17
CA LYS A 114 -10.97 -9.88 -10.29
C LYS A 114 -9.73 -9.05 -10.57
N TYR A 115 -9.13 -8.44 -9.54
CA TYR A 115 -7.90 -7.64 -9.69
C TYR A 115 -6.72 -8.49 -10.13
N LYS A 116 -6.59 -9.72 -9.63
CA LYS A 116 -5.56 -10.65 -10.08
C LYS A 116 -5.68 -10.98 -11.57
N LYS A 117 -6.91 -11.23 -12.05
CA LYS A 117 -7.18 -11.41 -13.48
C LYS A 117 -6.84 -10.16 -14.28
N GLU A 118 -7.23 -8.98 -13.79
CA GLU A 118 -6.94 -7.71 -14.45
C GLU A 118 -5.42 -7.45 -14.55
N ILE A 119 -4.67 -7.70 -13.48
CA ILE A 119 -3.20 -7.61 -13.48
C ILE A 119 -2.59 -8.56 -14.50
N ASN A 120 -3.07 -9.82 -14.58
CA ASN A 120 -2.56 -10.77 -15.58
C ASN A 120 -2.82 -10.28 -17.01
N VAL A 121 -4.04 -9.80 -17.29
CA VAL A 121 -4.38 -9.24 -18.62
C VAL A 121 -3.53 -8.00 -18.93
N LEU A 122 -3.30 -7.13 -17.95
CA LEU A 122 -2.43 -5.96 -18.11
C LEU A 122 -0.97 -6.36 -18.36
N GLN A 123 -0.48 -7.39 -17.67
CA GLN A 123 0.87 -7.92 -17.89
C GLN A 123 1.01 -8.53 -19.30
N GLU A 124 0.05 -9.33 -19.74
CA GLU A 124 0.00 -9.88 -21.10
C GLU A 124 -0.08 -8.76 -22.15
N THR A 125 -0.92 -7.76 -21.93
CA THR A 125 -1.04 -6.59 -22.80
C THR A 125 0.27 -5.81 -22.84
N LYS A 126 0.91 -5.58 -21.69
CA LYS A 126 2.21 -4.91 -21.61
C LYS A 126 3.28 -5.72 -22.34
N GLN A 127 3.30 -7.05 -22.20
CA GLN A 127 4.27 -7.90 -22.87
C GLN A 127 4.04 -7.90 -24.38
N LYS A 128 2.77 -8.00 -24.83
CA LYS A 128 2.39 -7.91 -26.23
C LYS A 128 2.76 -6.55 -26.81
N LEU A 129 2.43 -5.46 -26.12
CA LEU A 129 2.76 -4.10 -26.52
C LEU A 129 4.28 -3.88 -26.51
N SER A 130 5.02 -4.41 -25.54
CA SER A 130 6.48 -4.32 -25.52
C SER A 130 7.10 -5.10 -26.67
N LYS A 131 6.55 -6.27 -27.01
CA LYS A 131 6.97 -7.07 -28.16
C LYS A 131 6.63 -6.35 -29.47
N GLU A 132 5.45 -5.76 -29.56
CA GLU A 132 4.98 -4.98 -30.71
C GLU A 132 5.81 -3.70 -30.89
N VAL A 133 6.04 -2.94 -29.81
CA VAL A 133 6.96 -1.79 -29.78
C VAL A 133 8.37 -2.23 -30.14
N ALA A 134 8.87 -3.36 -29.64
CA ALA A 134 10.19 -3.87 -30.02
C ALA A 134 10.25 -4.30 -31.49
N THR A 135 9.18 -4.88 -32.05
CA THR A 135 9.11 -5.24 -33.48
C THR A 135 8.90 -4.03 -34.38
N THR A 136 8.21 -2.99 -33.92
CA THR A 136 8.01 -1.72 -34.64
C THR A 136 9.24 -0.82 -34.54
N ARG A 137 9.93 -0.82 -33.39
CA ARG A 137 11.24 -0.16 -33.19
C ARG A 137 12.42 -0.99 -33.72
N LYS A 138 12.18 -2.12 -34.39
CA LYS A 138 13.10 -2.63 -35.43
C LYS A 138 13.03 -1.78 -36.71
N GLY A 139 12.73 -0.48 -36.58
CA GLY A 139 13.31 0.51 -37.47
C GLY A 139 14.81 0.46 -37.23
N GLN A 140 15.54 -0.03 -38.24
CA GLN A 140 16.99 -0.13 -38.26
C GLN A 140 17.61 1.12 -37.63
N LEU A 141 18.42 0.94 -36.59
CA LEU A 141 19.20 2.04 -36.01
C LEU A 141 19.99 2.67 -37.15
N LEU A 142 19.78 3.96 -37.37
CA LEU A 142 20.32 4.66 -38.52
C LEU A 142 21.70 5.24 -38.20
N TYR A 143 21.82 5.89 -37.04
CA TYR A 143 23.07 6.40 -36.50
C TYR A 143 23.12 6.15 -34.97
N ASN A 144 24.26 5.72 -34.48
CA ASN A 144 24.61 5.76 -33.06
C ASN A 144 25.10 7.17 -32.69
N VAL A 145 25.04 7.50 -31.40
CA VAL A 145 25.77 8.65 -30.87
C VAL A 145 27.26 8.52 -31.20
N GLY A 146 27.85 9.58 -31.73
CA GLY A 146 29.26 9.60 -32.14
C GLY A 146 29.55 9.10 -33.55
N ASP A 147 28.54 8.61 -34.28
CA ASP A 147 28.74 8.21 -35.68
C ASP A 147 29.08 9.44 -36.55
N VAL A 148 30.14 9.33 -37.34
CA VAL A 148 30.57 10.38 -38.28
C VAL A 148 29.73 10.29 -39.54
N ILE A 149 28.98 11.35 -39.83
CA ILE A 149 28.10 11.45 -41.00
C ILE A 149 28.89 11.92 -42.21
N ILE A 150 29.64 13.02 -42.04
CA ILE A 150 30.51 13.55 -43.09
C ILE A 150 31.77 14.15 -42.48
N THR A 151 32.88 14.06 -43.22
CA THR A 151 34.14 14.75 -42.91
C THR A 151 34.50 15.65 -44.08
N THR A 152 34.86 16.90 -43.81
CA THR A 152 35.22 17.88 -44.83
C THR A 152 36.34 18.77 -44.33
N VAL A 153 37.24 19.18 -45.23
CA VAL A 153 38.26 20.18 -44.93
C VAL A 153 37.76 21.52 -45.46
N ILE A 154 37.82 22.55 -44.62
CA ILE A 154 37.43 23.91 -45.00
C ILE A 154 38.61 24.87 -44.81
N ASP A 155 38.76 25.78 -45.76
CA ASP A 155 39.68 26.91 -45.63
C ASP A 155 39.07 27.97 -44.72
N LEU A 156 39.88 28.49 -43.80
CA LEU A 156 39.50 29.48 -42.81
C LEU A 156 39.68 30.88 -43.40
N GLY A 157 38.57 31.60 -43.54
CA GLY A 157 38.48 32.93 -44.12
C GLY A 157 37.85 33.93 -43.16
N ASN A 158 37.00 34.82 -43.69
CA ASN A 158 36.17 35.70 -42.87
C ASN A 158 35.00 34.94 -42.23
N LYS A 159 34.46 35.52 -41.16
CA LYS A 159 33.35 34.94 -40.40
C LYS A 159 32.12 34.62 -41.26
N GLU A 160 31.77 35.49 -42.22
CA GLU A 160 30.64 35.21 -43.14
C GLU A 160 30.91 34.02 -44.06
N ASP A 161 32.13 33.89 -44.59
CA ASP A 161 32.51 32.76 -45.46
C ASP A 161 32.55 31.44 -44.69
N ILE A 162 33.08 31.44 -43.46
CA ILE A 162 33.06 30.26 -42.57
C ILE A 162 31.61 29.84 -42.29
N LYS A 163 30.73 30.79 -41.94
CA LYS A 163 29.32 30.51 -41.71
C LYS A 163 28.66 29.91 -42.96
N ALA A 164 28.90 30.50 -44.14
CA ALA A 164 28.38 29.98 -45.40
C ALA A 164 28.87 28.56 -45.70
N LYS A 165 30.16 28.27 -45.47
CA LYS A 165 30.75 26.93 -45.65
C LYS A 165 30.16 25.89 -44.70
N LEU A 166 30.01 26.22 -43.42
CA LEU A 166 29.40 25.29 -42.44
C LEU A 166 27.91 25.05 -42.74
N SER A 167 27.15 26.10 -43.10
CA SER A 167 25.76 25.96 -43.53
C SER A 167 25.64 25.12 -44.81
N TYR A 168 26.59 25.25 -45.75
CA TYR A 168 26.64 24.42 -46.94
C TYR A 168 26.88 22.95 -46.61
N ILE A 169 27.76 22.63 -45.64
CA ILE A 169 27.96 21.26 -45.17
C ILE A 169 26.66 20.67 -44.63
N LEU A 170 25.91 21.42 -43.81
CA LEU A 170 24.61 20.97 -43.29
C LEU A 170 23.61 20.71 -44.42
N LEU A 171 23.41 21.67 -45.31
CA LEU A 171 22.46 21.54 -46.43
C LEU A 171 22.82 20.38 -47.39
N ASN A 172 24.11 20.21 -47.69
CA ASN A 172 24.57 19.14 -48.56
C ASN A 172 24.39 17.76 -47.87
N THR A 173 24.70 17.67 -46.58
CA THR A 173 24.50 16.43 -45.81
C THR A 173 23.02 16.07 -45.76
N ASP A 174 22.14 17.05 -45.54
CA ASP A 174 20.69 16.87 -45.54
C ASP A 174 20.20 16.27 -46.88
N ALA A 175 20.70 16.81 -47.99
CA ALA A 175 20.40 16.31 -49.33
C ALA A 175 20.91 14.86 -49.58
N ILE A 176 22.14 14.56 -49.15
CA ILE A 176 22.73 13.20 -49.27
C ILE A 176 21.91 12.19 -48.48
N ILE A 177 21.50 12.54 -47.27
CA ILE A 177 20.67 11.68 -46.41
C ILE A 177 19.28 11.49 -47.04
N LYS A 178 18.69 12.56 -47.57
CA LYS A 178 17.41 12.49 -48.29
C LYS A 178 17.45 11.56 -49.49
N GLU A 179 18.52 11.60 -50.27
CA GLU A 179 18.72 10.70 -51.42
C GLU A 179 18.92 9.24 -50.97
N SER A 180 19.66 9.03 -49.88
CA SER A 180 19.99 7.69 -49.37
C SER A 180 18.81 6.98 -48.71
N ILE A 181 17.97 7.73 -47.98
CA ILE A 181 16.90 7.19 -47.12
C ILE A 181 15.52 7.33 -47.79
N GLY A 182 15.37 8.30 -48.69
CA GLY A 182 14.08 8.68 -49.24
C GLY A 182 13.15 9.33 -48.20
N GLY A 183 12.00 9.83 -48.66
CA GLY A 183 10.96 10.39 -47.80
C GLY A 183 10.48 11.79 -48.20
N LYS A 184 9.51 12.30 -47.45
CA LYS A 184 8.83 13.58 -47.70
C LYS A 184 9.19 14.67 -46.69
N ARG A 185 10.27 14.50 -45.93
CA ARG A 185 10.70 15.52 -44.97
C ARG A 185 11.36 16.70 -45.68
N ASP A 186 11.15 17.87 -45.10
CA ASP A 186 11.83 19.10 -45.51
C ASP A 186 13.28 19.08 -45.04
N HIS A 187 13.53 18.63 -43.80
CA HIS A 187 14.86 18.47 -43.21
C HIS A 187 15.00 17.10 -42.51
N TYR A 188 16.18 16.52 -42.60
CA TYR A 188 16.59 15.24 -42.01
C TYR A 188 17.61 15.42 -40.88
N ILE A 189 18.43 16.47 -40.92
CA ILE A 189 19.36 16.82 -39.84
C ILE A 189 18.87 18.06 -39.08
N THR A 190 19.23 18.16 -37.81
CA THR A 190 18.94 19.32 -36.97
C THR A 190 20.16 19.71 -36.14
N MET A 191 20.47 20.99 -36.10
CA MET A 191 21.59 21.56 -35.31
C MET A 191 21.09 22.82 -34.61
N PRO A 192 21.33 22.99 -33.30
CA PRO A 192 21.03 24.24 -32.60
C PRO A 192 21.80 25.42 -33.19
N GLU A 193 21.13 26.56 -33.41
CA GLU A 193 21.77 27.75 -34.01
C GLU A 193 22.95 28.27 -33.16
N ASN A 194 22.86 28.18 -31.83
CA ASN A 194 23.94 28.58 -30.93
C ASN A 194 25.20 27.73 -31.15
N GLU A 195 25.04 26.44 -31.44
CA GLU A 195 26.15 25.53 -31.67
C GLU A 195 26.88 25.85 -32.99
N LEU A 196 26.10 26.16 -34.04
CA LEU A 196 26.66 26.65 -35.30
C LEU A 196 27.43 27.96 -35.10
N GLU A 197 26.89 28.89 -34.31
CA GLU A 197 27.57 30.16 -34.01
C GLU A 197 28.87 29.96 -33.21
N GLU A 198 28.87 29.06 -32.23
CA GLU A 198 30.06 28.67 -31.47
C GLU A 198 31.15 28.08 -32.39
N ALA A 199 30.77 27.19 -33.31
CA ALA A 199 31.69 26.63 -34.31
C ALA A 199 32.28 27.71 -35.22
N VAL A 200 31.46 28.65 -35.69
CA VAL A 200 31.91 29.79 -36.51
C VAL A 200 32.89 30.68 -35.74
N ASN A 201 32.59 31.00 -34.47
CA ASN A 201 33.45 31.83 -33.64
C ASN A 201 34.80 31.12 -33.39
N PHE A 202 34.77 29.83 -33.04
CA PHE A 202 35.97 29.03 -32.81
C PHE A 202 36.90 29.01 -34.03
N LEU A 203 36.34 28.89 -35.23
CA LEU A 203 37.10 28.85 -36.48
C LEU A 203 37.59 30.24 -36.93
N SER A 204 36.88 31.31 -36.58
CA SER A 204 37.24 32.68 -36.95
C SER A 204 38.54 33.15 -36.29
N ASP A 205 38.89 32.56 -35.15
CA ASP A 205 40.13 32.86 -34.42
C ASP A 205 41.35 32.13 -35.00
N LYS A 206 41.15 31.26 -35.99
CA LYS A 206 42.17 30.36 -36.55
C LYS A 206 42.50 30.75 -38.00
N LYS A 207 43.68 30.34 -38.47
CA LYS A 207 44.16 30.61 -39.84
C LYS A 207 44.55 29.32 -40.53
N GLY A 208 44.46 29.30 -41.86
CA GLY A 208 44.80 28.12 -42.66
C GLY A 208 43.56 27.31 -42.99
N SER A 209 43.58 26.00 -42.72
CA SER A 209 42.43 25.11 -42.91
C SER A 209 42.11 24.34 -41.63
N ALA A 210 40.87 23.85 -41.53
CA ALA A 210 40.43 22.98 -40.44
C ALA A 210 39.70 21.77 -41.03
N VAL A 211 39.80 20.64 -40.33
CA VAL A 211 39.00 19.44 -40.59
C VAL A 211 37.74 19.56 -39.74
N VAL A 212 36.59 19.49 -40.39
CA VAL A 212 35.28 19.55 -39.75
C VAL A 212 34.58 18.21 -39.98
N ARG A 213 34.11 17.60 -38.89
CA ARG A 213 33.28 16.41 -38.89
C ARG A 213 31.89 16.76 -38.41
N LEU A 214 30.88 16.26 -39.10
CA LEU A 214 29.51 16.30 -38.64
C LEU A 214 29.17 14.96 -38.01
N ILE A 215 28.73 14.98 -36.76
CA ILE A 215 28.57 13.79 -35.93
C ILE A 215 27.18 13.74 -35.33
N SER A 216 26.61 12.54 -35.23
CA SER A 216 25.34 12.33 -34.56
C SER A 216 25.45 12.60 -33.05
N ALA A 217 24.60 13.48 -32.53
CA ALA A 217 24.56 13.86 -31.13
C ALA A 217 23.79 12.84 -30.25
N SER A 218 23.00 11.95 -30.85
CA SER A 218 22.25 10.92 -30.12
C SER A 218 22.05 9.66 -30.96
N ASN A 219 21.47 8.61 -30.35
CA ASN A 219 21.05 7.42 -31.10
C ASN A 219 19.77 7.72 -31.88
N VAL A 220 19.79 7.54 -33.20
CA VAL A 220 18.70 7.91 -34.11
C VAL A 220 18.15 6.67 -34.81
N VAL A 221 16.83 6.52 -34.78
CA VAL A 221 16.12 5.47 -35.49
C VAL A 221 15.53 5.98 -36.81
N PHE A 222 15.29 5.07 -37.75
CA PHE A 222 14.66 5.42 -39.02
C PHE A 222 13.34 6.18 -38.80
N GLY A 223 13.24 7.38 -39.36
CA GLY A 223 12.03 8.20 -39.30
C GLY A 223 12.03 9.29 -38.24
N GLU A 224 13.15 9.58 -37.57
CA GLU A 224 13.34 10.77 -36.73
C GLU A 224 14.33 11.75 -37.39
N GLU A 225 14.34 13.02 -36.95
CA GLU A 225 15.41 13.96 -37.34
C GLU A 225 16.71 13.57 -36.63
N ILE A 226 17.84 13.75 -37.31
CA ILE A 226 19.17 13.39 -36.83
C ILE A 226 19.76 14.65 -36.17
N PRO A 227 19.82 14.72 -34.83
CA PRO A 227 20.53 15.82 -34.18
C PRO A 227 22.03 15.65 -34.42
N VAL A 228 22.67 16.71 -34.90
CA VAL A 228 24.08 16.70 -35.29
C VAL A 228 24.87 17.83 -34.64
N HIS A 229 26.16 17.58 -34.40
CA HIS A 229 27.10 18.58 -33.91
C HIS A 229 28.40 18.58 -34.72
N PHE A 230 29.17 19.67 -34.64
CA PHE A 230 30.49 19.75 -35.26
C PHE A 230 31.63 19.32 -34.33
N GLU A 231 32.47 18.41 -34.80
CA GLU A 231 33.81 18.19 -34.26
C GLU A 231 34.85 18.84 -35.17
N ILE A 232 35.69 19.71 -34.60
CA ILE A 232 36.63 20.53 -35.35
C ILE A 232 38.06 20.20 -34.94
N PHE A 233 38.91 19.94 -35.92
CA PHE A 233 40.34 19.67 -35.73
C PHE A 233 41.18 20.64 -36.55
N GLU A 234 42.26 21.16 -35.96
CA GLU A 234 43.21 22.01 -36.66
C GLU A 234 43.97 21.20 -37.74
N ASN A 235 44.05 21.72 -38.97
CA ASN A 235 44.85 21.09 -40.01
C ASN A 235 46.33 21.47 -39.84
N ARG A 236 47.07 20.65 -39.09
CA ARG A 236 48.50 20.83 -38.84
C ARG A 236 49.34 19.87 -39.66
N LEU A 237 50.41 20.38 -40.26
CA LEU A 237 51.43 19.54 -40.88
C LEU A 237 52.15 18.73 -39.79
N VAL A 238 52.02 17.41 -39.83
CA VAL A 238 52.67 16.52 -38.86
C VAL A 238 54.08 16.13 -39.33
N PHE A 239 54.24 15.80 -40.63
CA PHE A 239 55.53 15.40 -41.20
C PHE A 239 55.72 16.00 -42.59
N LYS A 240 56.96 16.34 -42.93
CA LYS A 240 57.36 16.79 -44.26
C LYS A 240 57.74 15.59 -45.12
N LYS A 241 57.59 15.75 -46.45
CA LYS A 241 58.06 14.76 -47.41
C LYS A 241 59.57 14.54 -47.25
N GLY A 242 59.98 13.30 -46.98
CA GLY A 242 61.38 12.92 -46.77
C GLY A 242 61.86 12.98 -45.32
N GLU A 243 60.97 13.32 -44.37
CA GLU A 243 61.27 13.28 -42.95
C GLU A 243 61.25 11.85 -42.42
N ILE A 244 62.32 11.45 -41.73
CA ILE A 244 62.41 10.14 -41.09
C ILE A 244 61.55 10.18 -39.82
N ILE A 245 60.44 9.43 -39.82
CA ILE A 245 59.48 9.38 -38.69
C ILE A 245 59.96 8.52 -37.52
N ALA A 246 60.83 7.55 -37.79
CA ALA A 246 61.47 6.69 -36.80
C ALA A 246 62.75 6.11 -37.39
N PHE A 247 63.80 6.02 -36.58
CA PHE A 247 65.07 5.37 -36.93
C PHE A 247 65.47 4.46 -35.78
N GLU A 248 65.83 3.22 -36.12
CA GLU A 248 66.37 2.25 -35.16
C GLU A 248 67.70 1.74 -35.71
N GLU A 249 68.77 1.90 -34.92
CA GLU A 249 70.10 1.45 -35.26
C GLU A 249 70.33 0.06 -34.69
N ILE A 250 70.32 -0.97 -35.54
CA ILE A 250 70.57 -2.33 -35.13
C ILE A 250 72.08 -2.52 -35.01
N THR A 251 72.60 -2.53 -33.79
CA THR A 251 73.99 -2.90 -33.53
C THR A 251 74.10 -4.44 -33.59
N PRO A 252 75.01 -5.01 -34.39
CA PRO A 252 75.22 -6.45 -34.40
C PRO A 252 75.63 -6.92 -33.01
N SER A 253 74.84 -7.80 -32.40
CA SER A 253 75.26 -8.50 -31.18
C SER A 253 76.45 -9.38 -31.53
N ASN A 254 77.55 -9.20 -30.82
CA ASN A 254 78.86 -9.81 -31.06
C ASN A 254 78.89 -11.30 -30.64
N ASN A 255 77.86 -12.06 -31.02
CA ASN A 255 77.86 -13.51 -30.91
C ASN A 255 78.13 -14.07 -32.31
N SER A 256 79.42 -14.23 -32.62
CA SER A 256 79.89 -15.13 -33.65
C SER A 256 79.37 -16.54 -33.32
N ALA A 257 78.21 -16.90 -33.85
CA ALA A 257 77.90 -18.29 -34.07
C ALA A 257 78.83 -18.75 -35.20
N GLU A 258 79.91 -19.42 -34.81
CA GLU A 258 80.72 -20.24 -35.69
C GLU A 258 79.79 -21.10 -36.54
N ILE A 259 79.94 -21.00 -37.86
CA ILE A 259 79.42 -21.99 -38.79
C ILE A 259 80.45 -23.12 -38.78
N GLU A 260 80.15 -24.20 -38.06
CA GLU A 260 80.68 -25.55 -38.30
C GLU A 260 79.55 -26.45 -38.84
#